data_AF-A0A838E686-F1
#
_entry.id   AF-A0A838E686-F1
#
_cell.length_a   1.000
_cell.length_b   1.000
_cell.length_c   1.000
_cell.angle_alpha   90.00
_cell.angle_beta   90.00
_cell.angle_gamma   90.00
#
_symmetry.space_group_name_H-M   'P 1'
#
loop_
_entity.id
_entity.type
_entity.pdbx_description
1 polymer ?
#
loop_
_entity_poly.entity_id
_entity_poly.type
_entity_poly.pdbx_seq_one_letter_code
_entity_poly.pdbx_strand_id
1 'polypeptide(L)' 'MGTDVQRMTEQTPTSPSAALSLLELRRHLLRRASALSVRAQRCRHRGDGAGAARLASEASRLARIAKQMGDDNND' A
#
# COMPACT_ATOMS: atom_id res chain seq x y z
N MET A 1 -40.26 -22.75 11.29
CA MET A 1 -39.39 -21.63 11.69
C MET A 1 -38.13 -21.71 10.82
N GLY A 2 -38.22 -21.20 9.59
CA GLY A 2 -37.09 -21.15 8.67
C GLY A 2 -36.29 -19.89 8.92
N THR A 3 -35.10 -20.02 9.49
CA THR A 3 -34.11 -18.94 9.54
C THR A 3 -33.49 -18.80 8.15
N ASP A 4 -34.11 -17.95 7.33
CA ASP A 4 -33.55 -17.45 6.08
C ASP A 4 -32.54 -16.35 6.42
N VAL A 5 -31.30 -16.77 6.69
CA VAL A 5 -30.19 -15.85 6.92
C VAL A 5 -29.77 -15.32 5.56
N GLN A 6 -30.40 -14.19 5.19
CA GLN A 6 -29.99 -13.29 4.13
C GLN A 6 -28.47 -13.08 4.19
N ARG A 7 -27.73 -13.74 3.28
CA ARG A 7 -26.38 -13.31 2.92
C ARG A 7 -26.48 -12.34 1.75
N MET A 8 -26.92 -11.11 2.05
CA MET A 8 -26.71 -9.98 1.16
C MET A 8 -25.41 -9.28 1.59
N THR A 9 -24.27 -9.79 1.12
CA THR A 9 -23.05 -8.98 1.02
C THR A 9 -22.84 -8.65 -0.44
N GLU A 10 -23.72 -7.81 -0.99
CA GLU A 10 -23.43 -7.12 -2.23
C GLU A 10 -22.31 -6.13 -1.92
N GLN A 11 -21.10 -6.44 -2.40
CA GLN A 11 -20.00 -5.48 -2.43
C GLN A 11 -20.47 -4.31 -3.31
N THR A 12 -20.82 -3.19 -2.68
CA THR A 12 -21.17 -1.97 -3.40
C THR A 12 -20.01 -1.60 -4.33
N PRO A 13 -20.23 -1.35 -5.63
CA PRO A 13 -19.18 -0.90 -6.51
C PRO A 13 -18.58 0.40 -5.96
N THR A 14 -17.26 0.44 -5.77
CA THR A 14 -16.56 1.63 -5.32
C THR A 14 -16.89 2.78 -6.25
N SER A 15 -17.44 3.88 -5.69
CA SER A 15 -17.72 5.10 -6.45
C SER A 15 -16.48 5.51 -7.27
N PRO A 16 -16.63 6.02 -8.52
CA PRO A 16 -15.51 6.47 -9.33
C PRO A 16 -14.59 7.48 -8.60
N SER A 17 -15.17 8.30 -7.72
CA SER A 17 -14.42 9.22 -6.86
C SER A 17 -13.55 8.49 -5.83
N ALA A 18 -14.05 7.40 -5.24
CA ALA A 18 -13.29 6.57 -4.31
C ALA A 18 -12.14 5.83 -5.03
N ALA A 19 -12.37 5.33 -6.24
CA ALA A 19 -11.33 4.71 -7.06
C ALA A 19 -10.20 5.69 -7.39
N LEU A 20 -10.53 6.94 -7.77
CA LEU A 20 -9.53 7.99 -8.01
C LEU A 20 -8.73 8.34 -6.74
N SER A 21 -9.38 8.50 -5.59
CA SER A 21 -8.68 8.78 -4.32
C SER A 21 -7.74 7.64 -3.91
N LEU A 22 -8.12 6.38 -4.13
CA LEU A 22 -7.27 5.22 -3.86
C LEU A 22 -6.06 5.17 -4.81
N LEU A 23 -6.24 5.50 -6.09
CA LEU A 23 -5.14 5.61 -7.05
C LEU A 23 -4.14 6.71 -6.68
N GLU A 24 -4.63 7.87 -6.26
CA GLU A 24 -3.78 8.97 -5.77
C GLU A 24 -2.98 8.58 -4.52
N LEU A 25 -3.66 7.92 -3.56
CA LEU A 25 -3.03 7.40 -2.36
C LEU A 25 -1.97 6.34 -2.70
N ARG A 26 -2.30 5.40 -3.57
CA ARG A 26 -1.35 4.37 -4.07
C ARG A 26 -0.11 5.03 -4.68
N ARG A 27 -0.30 6.04 -5.53
CA ARG A 27 0.80 6.79 -6.14
C ARG A 27 1.63 7.54 -5.10
N HIS A 28 1.01 8.10 -4.08
CA HIS A 28 1.70 8.76 -2.97
C HIS A 28 2.56 7.77 -2.17
N LEU A 29 2.03 6.59 -1.84
CA LEU A 29 2.75 5.54 -1.13
C LEU A 29 3.97 5.05 -1.92
N LEU A 30 3.82 4.81 -3.23
CA LEU A 30 4.93 4.42 -4.10
C LEU A 30 6.03 5.49 -4.16
N ARG A 31 5.67 6.77 -4.25
CA ARG A 31 6.65 7.88 -4.21
C ARG A 31 7.43 7.90 -2.89
N ARG A 32 6.74 7.71 -1.75
CA ARG A 32 7.39 7.64 -0.43
C ARG A 32 8.31 6.43 -0.31
N ALA A 33 7.88 5.26 -0.77
CA ALA A 33 8.70 4.05 -0.79
C ALA A 33 10.00 4.29 -1.60
N SER A 34 9.90 4.85 -2.80
CA SER A 34 11.07 5.18 -3.63
C SER A 34 12.02 6.15 -2.93
N ALA A 35 11.50 7.20 -2.30
CA ALA A 35 12.31 8.16 -1.56
C ALA A 35 13.06 7.50 -0.37
N LEU A 36 12.40 6.61 0.36
CA LEU A 36 13.01 5.86 1.45
C LEU A 36 14.09 4.90 0.96
N SER A 37 13.88 4.20 -0.16
CA SER A 37 14.88 3.33 -0.78
C SER A 37 16.15 4.10 -1.18
N VAL A 38 16.00 5.29 -1.74
CA VAL A 38 17.13 6.17 -2.06
C VAL A 38 17.87 6.61 -0.80
N ARG A 39 17.15 6.95 0.28
CA ARG A 39 17.78 7.29 1.58
C ARG A 39 18.50 6.08 2.20
N ALA A 40 17.92 4.88 2.09
CA ALA A 40 18.54 3.65 2.55
C ALA A 40 19.87 3.40 1.83
N GLN A 41 19.91 3.60 0.51
CA GLN A 41 21.13 3.50 -0.28
C GLN A 41 22.20 4.52 0.18
N ARG A 42 21.79 5.76 0.47
CA ARG A 42 22.70 6.78 1.04
C ARG A 42 23.21 6.41 2.44
N CYS A 43 22.39 5.80 3.30
CA CYS A 43 22.83 5.28 4.59
C CYS A 43 23.85 4.14 4.42
N ARG A 44 23.61 3.21 3.48
CA ARG A 44 24.59 2.14 3.15
C ARG A 44 25.92 2.71 2.69
N HIS A 45 25.90 3.69 1.78
CA HIS A 45 27.12 4.36 1.30
C HIS A 45 27.92 5.05 2.42
N ARG A 46 27.24 5.51 3.47
CA ARG A 46 27.88 6.13 4.65
C ARG A 46 28.30 5.12 5.72
N GLY A 47 28.08 3.82 5.51
CA GLY A 47 28.36 2.78 6.50
C GLY A 47 27.30 2.62 7.60
N ASP A 48 26.17 3.33 7.53
CA ASP A 48 25.07 3.20 8.47
C ASP A 48 24.13 2.05 8.04
N GLY A 49 24.56 0.82 8.36
CA GLY A 49 23.84 -0.41 8.03
C GLY A 49 22.49 -0.53 8.74
N ALA A 50 22.41 -0.13 10.01
CA ALA A 50 21.18 -0.19 10.80
C ALA A 50 20.12 0.81 10.31
N GLY A 51 20.53 2.06 10.02
CA GLY A 51 19.66 3.06 9.43
C GLY A 51 19.19 2.66 8.03
N ALA A 52 20.08 2.07 7.22
CA ALA A 52 19.71 1.54 5.91
C ALA A 52 18.66 0.42 5.99
N ALA A 53 18.84 -0.54 6.90
CA ALA A 53 17.91 -1.65 7.08
C ALA A 53 16.51 -1.18 7.51
N ARG A 54 16.43 -0.20 8.42
CA ARG A 54 15.17 0.41 8.85
C ARG A 54 14.45 1.11 7.69
N LEU A 55 15.17 1.93 6.92
CA LEU A 55 14.61 2.65 5.78
C LEU A 55 14.14 1.70 4.67
N ALA A 56 14.91 0.65 4.37
CA ALA A 56 14.54 -0.36 3.40
C ALA A 56 13.29 -1.14 3.83
N SER A 57 13.19 -1.51 5.11
CA SER A 57 12.02 -2.19 5.66
C SER A 57 10.75 -1.35 5.56
N GLU A 58 10.85 -0.04 5.86
CA GLU A 58 9.73 0.89 5.72
C GLU A 58 9.32 1.07 4.25
N ALA A 59 10.29 1.18 3.34
CA ALA A 59 10.00 1.25 1.90
C ALA A 59 9.25 0.01 1.40
N SER A 60 9.71 -1.19 1.79
CA SER A 60 9.04 -2.45 1.45
C SER A 60 7.63 -2.55 2.04
N ARG A 61 7.42 -2.05 3.27
CA ARG A 61 6.09 -1.99 3.89
C ARG A 61 5.13 -1.12 3.07
N LEU A 62 5.55 0.10 2.72
CA LEU A 62 4.73 1.01 1.92
C LEU A 62 4.43 0.44 0.52
N ALA A 63 5.41 -0.21 -0.13
CA ALA A 63 5.22 -0.86 -1.41
C ALA A 63 4.22 -2.03 -1.34
N ARG A 64 4.24 -2.80 -0.24
CA ARG A 64 3.29 -3.89 0.00
C ARG A 64 1.86 -3.35 0.18
N ILE A 65 1.67 -2.31 1.00
CA ILE A 65 0.36 -1.67 1.16
C ILE A 65 -0.14 -1.14 -0.20
N ALA A 66 0.72 -0.44 -0.94
CA ALA A 66 0.37 0.07 -2.27
C ALA A 66 0.05 -1.04 -3.29
N LYS A 67 0.62 -2.24 -3.12
CA LYS A 67 0.27 -3.42 -3.91
C LYS A 67 -1.08 -3.98 -3.49
N GLN A 68 -1.31 -4.19 -2.19
CA GLN A 68 -2.59 -4.67 -1.65
C GLN A 68 -3.76 -3.77 -2.08
N MET A 69 -3.62 -2.45 -1.97
CA MET A 69 -4.64 -1.51 -2.46
C MET A 69 -4.87 -1.59 -3.98
N GLY A 70 -3.88 -2.06 -4.74
CA GLY A 70 -4.01 -2.31 -6.18
C GLY A 70 -4.66 -3.66 -6.50
N ASP A 71 -4.36 -4.68 -5.71
CA ASP A 71 -4.92 -6.03 -5.83
C ASP A 71 -6.40 -6.02 -5.38
N ASP A 72 -6.73 -5.36 -4.26
CA ASP A 72 -8.10 -5.19 -3.72
C ASP A 72 -9.06 -4.42 -4.65
N ASN A 73 -8.52 -3.64 -5.61
CA ASN A 73 -9.34 -2.93 -6.63
C ASN A 73 -9.47 -3.72 -7.94
N ASN A 74 -8.76 -4.85 -8.08
CA ASN A 74 -8.71 -5.64 -9.30
C ASN A 74 -9.46 -6.99 -9.17
N ASP A 75 -9.92 -7.31 -7.96
CA ASP A 75 -10.91 -8.35 -7.61
C ASP A 75 -12.33 -7.78 -7.65
#